data_AF-C6X4F5-F1
#
_entry.id   AF-C6X4F5-F1
#
_cell.length_a   1.000
_cell.length_b   1.000
_cell.length_c   1.000
_cell.angle_alpha   90.00
_cell.angle_beta   90.00
_cell.angle_gamma   90.00
#
_symmetry.space_group_name_H-M   'P 1'
#
loop_
_entity.id
_entity.type
_entity.pdbx_description
1 polymer ?
#
loop_
_entity_poly.entity_id
_entity_poly.type
_entity_poly.pdbx_seq_one_letter_code
_entity_poly.pdbx_strand_id
1 'polypeptide(L)'
;MIKILSLTFLLFTSLVFAQNQAQMASQEIAEANYKRQLSNAAFEKAVGEMRNSADKSAVEEANRLNDDFELNFAEKKKIEGKITAILQKIGALEEKLSRAKPGADTSALVQKIESLNLELEKQKKKSAQNEAELKTLQQSYRNLKNHKP
;
A
#
# COMPACT_ATOMS: atom_id res chain seq x y z
N MET A 1 31.46 36.90 -75.28
CA MET A 1 31.35 37.37 -73.87
C MET A 1 30.01 37.04 -73.22
N ILE A 2 28.85 37.27 -73.86
CA ILE A 2 27.52 37.05 -73.27
C ILE A 2 27.28 35.59 -72.80
N LYS A 3 27.75 34.58 -73.54
CA LYS A 3 27.56 33.15 -73.17
C LYS A 3 28.33 32.70 -71.93
N ILE A 4 29.52 33.27 -71.67
CA ILE A 4 30.34 32.94 -70.49
C ILE A 4 29.71 33.58 -69.25
N LEU A 5 29.21 34.81 -69.37
CA LEU A 5 28.56 35.54 -68.28
C LEU A 5 27.27 34.86 -67.79
N SER A 6 26.46 34.32 -68.70
CA SER A 6 25.24 33.57 -68.35
C SER A 6 25.55 32.22 -67.69
N LEU A 7 26.62 31.53 -68.11
CA LEU A 7 27.02 30.25 -67.50
C LEU A 7 27.53 30.45 -66.07
N THR A 8 28.29 31.52 -65.82
CA THR A 8 28.72 31.87 -64.46
C THR A 8 27.54 32.28 -63.58
N PHE A 9 26.54 32.99 -64.13
CA PHE A 9 25.34 33.37 -63.38
C PHE A 9 24.47 32.17 -63.00
N LEU A 10 24.31 31.19 -63.89
CA LEU A 10 23.62 29.93 -63.63
C LEU A 10 24.33 29.07 -62.56
N LEU A 11 25.67 29.01 -62.60
CA LEU A 11 26.46 28.31 -61.58
C LEU A 11 26.40 29.02 -60.22
N PHE A 12 26.45 30.36 -60.18
CA PHE A 12 26.36 31.11 -58.92
C PHE A 12 24.98 30.99 -58.27
N THR A 13 23.91 31.10 -59.05
CA THR A 13 22.54 30.97 -58.54
C THR A 13 22.27 29.57 -58.01
N SER A 14 22.67 28.52 -58.73
CA SER A 14 22.53 27.13 -58.26
C SER A 14 23.30 26.83 -56.96
N LEU A 15 24.52 27.37 -56.80
CA LEU A 15 25.30 27.25 -55.55
C LEU A 15 24.63 27.94 -54.35
N VAL A 16 24.08 29.14 -54.56
CA VAL A 16 23.36 29.88 -53.51
C VAL A 16 22.07 29.15 -53.10
N PHE A 17 21.33 28.57 -54.04
CA PHE A 17 20.14 27.77 -53.72
C PHE A 17 20.49 26.44 -53.02
N ALA A 18 21.59 25.79 -53.40
CA ALA A 18 22.05 24.56 -52.75
C ALA A 18 22.49 24.80 -51.29
N GLN A 19 23.19 25.92 -51.02
CA GLN A 19 23.56 26.30 -49.66
C GLN A 19 22.33 26.63 -48.79
N ASN A 20 21.35 27.34 -49.34
CA ASN A 20 20.09 27.62 -48.63
C ASN A 20 19.30 26.34 -48.32
N GLN A 21 19.24 25.37 -49.24
CA GLN A 21 18.59 24.09 -48.98
C GLN A 21 19.32 23.26 -47.91
N ALA A 22 20.65 23.24 -47.94
CA ALA A 22 21.45 22.55 -46.94
C ALA A 22 21.31 23.19 -45.54
N GLN A 23 21.25 24.53 -45.47
CA GLN A 23 20.98 25.24 -44.21
C GLN A 23 19.58 24.96 -43.67
N MET A 24 18.55 25.00 -44.52
CA MET A 24 17.17 24.67 -44.14
C MET A 24 17.07 23.24 -43.60
N ALA A 25 17.65 22.26 -44.30
CA ALA A 25 17.67 20.87 -43.85
C ALA A 25 18.43 20.70 -42.51
N SER A 26 19.55 21.41 -42.32
CA SER A 26 20.28 21.38 -41.05
C SER A 26 19.49 21.98 -39.88
N GLN A 27 18.70 23.02 -40.15
CA GLN A 27 17.85 23.67 -39.16
C GLN A 27 16.66 22.80 -38.77
N GLU A 28 16.04 22.12 -39.74
CA GLU A 28 14.98 21.13 -39.49
C GLU A 28 15.50 19.94 -38.66
N ILE A 29 16.69 19.42 -38.95
CA ILE A 29 17.32 18.35 -38.17
C ILE A 29 17.62 18.82 -36.74
N ALA A 30 18.14 20.04 -36.56
CA ALA A 30 18.42 20.60 -35.25
C ALA A 30 17.13 20.79 -34.43
N GLU A 31 16.05 21.29 -35.05
CA GLU A 31 14.75 21.44 -34.40
C GLU A 31 14.13 20.10 -34.03
N ALA A 32 14.22 19.10 -34.92
CA ALA A 32 13.76 17.75 -34.65
C ALA A 32 14.53 17.10 -33.48
N ASN A 33 15.85 17.29 -33.42
CA ASN A 33 16.69 16.80 -32.33
C ASN A 33 16.37 17.51 -31.00
N TYR A 34 16.17 18.83 -31.02
CA TYR A 34 15.76 19.60 -29.84
C TYR A 34 14.40 19.14 -29.30
N LYS A 35 13.41 18.93 -30.17
CA LYS A 35 12.09 18.38 -29.76
C LYS A 35 12.19 16.98 -29.17
N ARG A 36 13.04 16.11 -29.74
CA ARG A 36 13.32 14.77 -29.18
C ARG A 36 13.98 14.85 -27.80
N GLN A 37 14.94 15.75 -27.60
CA GLN A 37 15.59 15.94 -26.30
C GLN A 37 14.60 16.43 -25.23
N LEU A 38 13.76 17.41 -25.55
CA LEU A 38 12.69 17.87 -24.66
C LEU A 38 11.69 16.74 -24.34
N SER A 39 11.30 15.96 -25.34
CA SER A 39 10.42 14.80 -25.15
C SER A 39 11.04 13.73 -24.25
N ASN A 40 12.33 13.44 -24.42
CA ASN A 40 13.05 12.49 -23.58
C ASN A 40 13.15 12.99 -22.13
N ALA A 41 13.46 14.28 -21.92
CA ALA A 41 13.49 14.87 -20.59
C ALA A 41 12.10 14.86 -19.91
N ALA A 42 11.03 15.12 -20.67
CA ALA A 42 9.65 15.02 -20.17
C ALA A 42 9.28 13.57 -19.80
N PHE A 43 9.69 12.60 -20.61
CA PHE A 43 9.49 11.18 -20.32
C PHE A 43 10.27 10.74 -19.07
N GLU A 44 11.55 11.08 -18.94
CA GLU A 44 12.37 10.78 -17.77
C GLU A 44 11.77 11.40 -16.50
N LYS A 45 11.30 12.65 -16.58
CA LYS A 45 10.59 13.31 -15.49
C LYS A 45 9.32 12.57 -15.11
N ALA A 46 8.50 12.16 -16.07
CA ALA A 46 7.27 11.41 -15.81
C ALA A 46 7.55 10.04 -15.17
N VAL A 47 8.61 9.33 -15.62
CA VAL A 47 9.06 8.08 -15.00
C VAL A 47 9.55 8.32 -13.57
N GLY A 48 10.30 9.40 -13.33
CA GLY A 48 10.75 9.81 -12.00
C GLY A 48 9.59 10.14 -11.06
N GLU A 49 8.60 10.90 -11.52
CA GLU A 49 7.37 11.21 -10.77
C GLU A 49 6.55 9.95 -10.47
N MET A 50 6.41 9.06 -11.45
CA MET A 50 5.73 7.76 -11.28
C MET A 50 6.43 6.89 -10.23
N ARG A 51 7.76 6.80 -10.28
CA ARG A 51 8.56 6.07 -9.29
C ARG A 51 8.41 6.67 -7.89
N ASN A 52 8.53 8.00 -7.77
CA ASN A 52 8.36 8.69 -6.49
C ASN A 52 6.94 8.50 -5.93
N SER A 53 5.92 8.48 -6.79
CA SER A 53 4.54 8.20 -6.40
C SER A 53 4.36 6.76 -5.94
N ALA A 54 4.96 5.79 -6.63
CA ALA A 54 4.95 4.38 -6.22
C ALA A 54 5.67 4.17 -4.88
N ASP A 55 6.83 4.79 -4.68
CA ASP A 55 7.59 4.71 -3.44
C ASP A 55 6.81 5.32 -2.26
N LYS A 56 6.17 6.49 -2.45
CA LYS A 56 5.29 7.08 -1.44
C LYS A 56 4.09 6.18 -1.12
N SER A 57 3.45 5.63 -2.14
CA SER A 57 2.33 4.70 -1.97
C SER A 57 2.74 3.46 -1.16
N ALA A 58 3.92 2.90 -1.41
CA ALA A 58 4.42 1.74 -0.68
C ALA A 58 4.73 2.07 0.79
N VAL A 59 5.25 3.26 1.07
CA VAL A 59 5.48 3.75 2.44
C VAL A 59 4.16 3.97 3.18
N GLU A 60 3.18 4.59 2.54
CA GLU A 60 1.84 4.79 3.11
C GLU A 60 1.15 3.45 3.41
N GLU A 61 1.25 2.48 2.51
CA GLU A 61 0.71 1.14 2.72
C GLU A 61 1.43 0.40 3.87
N ALA A 62 2.76 0.54 3.97
CA ALA A 62 3.53 -0.01 5.09
C ALA A 62 3.10 0.58 6.44
N ASN A 63 2.91 1.90 6.49
CA ASN A 63 2.47 2.59 7.70
C ASN A 63 1.05 2.15 8.09
N ARG A 64 0.12 2.08 7.13
CA ARG A 64 -1.24 1.60 7.37
C ARG A 64 -1.25 0.17 7.92
N LEU A 65 -0.45 -0.73 7.33
CA LEU A 65 -0.31 -2.10 7.83
C LEU A 65 0.24 -2.13 9.25
N ASN A 66 1.22 -1.27 9.58
CA ASN A 66 1.73 -1.16 10.94
C ASN A 66 0.63 -0.75 11.93
N ASP A 67 -0.14 0.28 11.60
CA ASP A 67 -1.26 0.74 12.44
C ASP A 67 -2.31 -0.37 12.63
N ASP A 68 -2.62 -1.12 11.57
CA ASP A 68 -3.55 -2.26 11.63
C ASP A 68 -3.01 -3.39 12.53
N PHE A 69 -1.70 -3.67 12.50
CA PHE A 69 -1.07 -4.62 13.43
C PHE A 69 -1.16 -4.17 14.88
N GLU A 70 -0.85 -2.89 15.15
CA GLU A 70 -0.94 -2.33 16.50
C GLU A 70 -2.37 -2.43 17.05
N LEU A 71 -3.37 -2.09 16.22
CA LEU A 71 -4.77 -2.23 16.57
C LEU A 71 -5.13 -3.70 16.86
N ASN A 72 -4.75 -4.62 15.98
CA ASN A 72 -5.03 -6.05 16.16
C ASN A 72 -4.42 -6.59 17.47
N PHE A 73 -3.18 -6.22 17.80
CA PHE A 73 -2.53 -6.64 19.05
C PHE A 73 -3.17 -6.01 20.29
N ALA A 74 -3.57 -4.73 20.22
CA ALA A 74 -4.29 -4.07 21.30
C ALA A 74 -5.65 -4.75 21.56
N GLU A 75 -6.37 -5.12 20.50
CA GLU A 75 -7.62 -5.86 20.61
C GLU A 75 -7.42 -7.25 21.19
N LYS A 76 -6.39 -7.98 20.76
CA LYS A 76 -6.02 -9.28 21.32
C LYS A 76 -5.84 -9.20 22.83
N LYS A 77 -5.03 -8.26 23.30
CA LYS A 77 -4.77 -8.04 24.73
C LYS A 77 -6.05 -7.71 25.50
N LYS A 78 -6.95 -6.92 24.91
CA LYS A 78 -8.26 -6.59 25.48
C LYS A 78 -9.18 -7.81 25.58
N ILE A 79 -9.20 -8.66 24.56
CA ILE A 79 -9.98 -9.90 24.53
C ILE A 79 -9.45 -10.89 25.58
N GLU A 80 -8.13 -11.10 25.63
CA GLU A 80 -7.47 -11.95 26.62
C GLU A 80 -7.78 -11.49 28.05
N GLY A 81 -7.66 -10.19 28.33
CA GLY A 81 -8.00 -9.64 29.65
C GLY A 81 -9.46 -9.89 30.05
N LYS A 82 -10.40 -9.81 29.09
CA LYS A 82 -11.82 -10.15 29.34
C LYS A 82 -12.00 -11.64 29.62
N ILE A 83 -11.36 -12.52 28.84
CA ILE A 83 -11.41 -13.96 29.05
C ILE A 83 -10.91 -14.31 30.45
N THR A 84 -9.74 -13.80 30.85
CA THR A 84 -9.18 -14.01 32.19
C THR A 84 -10.15 -13.54 33.28
N ALA A 85 -10.73 -12.35 33.14
CA ALA A 85 -11.67 -11.81 34.12
C ALA A 85 -12.97 -12.65 34.21
N ILE A 86 -13.45 -13.20 33.09
CA ILE A 86 -14.62 -14.08 33.08
C ILE A 86 -14.29 -15.40 33.78
N LEU A 87 -13.15 -16.02 33.47
CA LEU A 87 -12.71 -17.27 34.09
C LEU A 87 -12.53 -17.13 35.61
N GLN A 88 -11.95 -16.02 36.07
CA GLN A 88 -11.85 -15.71 37.51
C GLN A 88 -13.23 -15.62 38.18
N LYS A 89 -14.21 -14.99 37.51
CA LYS A 89 -15.58 -14.90 38.02
C LYS A 89 -16.27 -16.25 38.08
N ILE A 90 -16.08 -17.09 37.05
CA ILE A 90 -16.61 -18.46 37.04
C ILE A 90 -16.01 -19.25 38.20
N GLY A 91 -14.69 -19.27 38.34
CA GLY A 91 -14.03 -20.00 39.43
C GLY A 91 -14.48 -19.53 40.82
N ALA A 92 -14.67 -18.22 41.03
CA ALA A 92 -15.19 -17.70 42.29
C ALA A 92 -16.65 -18.11 42.57
N LEU A 93 -17.48 -18.30 41.54
CA LEU A 93 -18.84 -18.79 41.68
C LEU A 93 -18.88 -20.31 41.91
N GLU A 94 -18.01 -21.06 41.25
CA GLU A 94 -17.83 -22.50 41.45
C GLU A 94 -17.34 -22.80 42.87
N GLU A 95 -16.42 -22.00 43.42
CA GLU A 95 -15.96 -22.10 44.81
C GLU A 95 -17.08 -21.80 45.82
N LYS A 96 -17.96 -20.84 45.51
CA LYS A 96 -19.16 -20.58 46.33
C LYS A 96 -20.14 -21.74 46.28
N LEU A 97 -20.29 -22.35 45.11
CA LEU A 97 -21.20 -23.47 44.90
C LEU A 97 -20.70 -24.73 45.61
N SER A 98 -19.40 -24.99 45.60
CA SER A 98 -18.80 -26.14 46.31
C SER A 98 -18.87 -26.01 47.84
N ARG A 99 -18.96 -24.78 48.36
CA ARG A 99 -19.14 -24.48 49.80
C ARG A 99 -20.60 -24.34 50.22
N ALA A 100 -21.55 -24.45 49.29
CA ALA A 100 -22.96 -24.30 49.60
C ALA A 100 -23.43 -25.43 50.54
N LYS A 101 -24.28 -25.08 51.51
CA LYS A 101 -24.87 -26.08 52.41
C LYS A 101 -25.79 -27.03 51.62
N PRO A 102 -25.90 -28.31 52.01
CA PRO A 102 -26.91 -29.21 51.45
C PRO A 102 -28.31 -28.59 51.54
N GLY A 103 -29.04 -28.57 50.44
CA GLY A 103 -30.38 -27.97 50.35
C GLY A 103 -30.42 -26.45 50.19
N ALA A 104 -29.28 -25.76 50.11
CA ALA A 104 -29.25 -24.35 49.73
C ALA A 104 -29.69 -24.18 48.27
N ASP A 105 -30.52 -23.17 48.01
CA ASP A 105 -30.85 -22.78 46.64
C ASP A 105 -29.62 -22.17 45.96
N THR A 106 -29.08 -22.90 44.99
CA THR A 106 -27.91 -22.50 44.19
C THR A 106 -28.28 -22.14 42.75
N SER A 107 -29.58 -22.12 42.41
CA SER A 107 -30.07 -21.89 41.04
C SER A 107 -29.54 -20.59 40.43
N ALA A 108 -29.54 -19.50 41.22
CA ALA A 108 -29.02 -18.21 40.80
C ALA A 108 -27.50 -18.23 40.51
N LEU A 109 -26.72 -19.02 41.26
CA LEU A 109 -25.28 -19.17 41.00
C LEU A 109 -25.04 -19.94 39.71
N VAL A 110 -25.78 -21.03 39.50
CA VAL A 110 -25.71 -21.85 38.28
C VAL A 110 -26.06 -21.02 37.04
N GLN A 111 -27.18 -20.30 37.06
CA GLN A 111 -27.58 -19.42 35.95
C GLN A 111 -26.54 -18.35 35.64
N LYS A 112 -25.87 -17.82 36.67
CA LYS A 112 -24.81 -16.82 36.48
C LYS A 112 -23.56 -17.43 35.85
N ILE A 113 -23.20 -18.66 36.22
CA ILE A 113 -22.11 -19.42 35.58
C ILE A 113 -22.45 -19.69 34.11
N GLU A 114 -23.66 -20.13 33.79
CA GLU A 114 -24.11 -20.34 32.41
C GLU A 114 -24.03 -19.06 31.58
N SER A 115 -24.50 -17.93 32.13
CA SER A 115 -24.40 -16.62 31.46
C SER A 115 -22.94 -16.21 31.21
N LEU A 116 -22.04 -16.44 32.17
CA LEU A 116 -20.62 -16.16 32.02
C LEU A 116 -19.97 -17.08 30.97
N ASN A 117 -20.38 -18.35 30.89
CA ASN A 117 -19.92 -19.27 29.86
C ASN A 117 -20.35 -18.83 28.45
N LEU A 118 -21.58 -18.32 28.28
CA LEU A 118 -22.02 -17.76 27.00
C LEU A 118 -21.18 -16.54 26.58
N GLU A 119 -20.90 -15.64 27.53
CA GLU A 119 -20.03 -14.49 27.25
C GLU A 119 -18.58 -14.93 26.98
N LEU A 120 -18.08 -15.96 27.67
CA LEU A 120 -16.76 -16.55 27.41
C LEU A 120 -16.66 -17.07 25.97
N GLU A 121 -17.64 -17.82 25.49
CA GLU A 121 -17.68 -18.33 24.11
C GLU A 121 -17.72 -17.19 23.09
N LYS A 122 -18.45 -16.11 23.38
CA LYS A 122 -18.43 -14.91 22.56
C LYS A 122 -17.05 -14.26 22.48
N GLN A 123 -16.32 -14.19 23.61
CA GLN A 123 -14.94 -13.68 23.60
C GLN A 123 -13.97 -14.61 22.87
N LYS A 124 -14.12 -15.94 23.00
CA LYS A 124 -13.33 -16.91 22.23
C LYS A 124 -13.54 -16.77 20.72
N LYS A 125 -14.79 -16.58 20.28
CA LYS A 125 -15.10 -16.32 18.87
C LYS A 125 -14.42 -15.03 18.38
N LYS A 126 -14.43 -13.96 19.18
CA LYS A 126 -13.71 -12.71 18.86
C LYS A 126 -12.20 -12.92 18.79
N SER A 127 -11.63 -13.72 19.69
CA SER A 127 -10.21 -14.08 19.65
C SER A 127 -9.85 -14.80 18.35
N ALA A 128 -10.68 -15.74 17.90
CA ALA A 128 -10.48 -16.45 16.64
C ALA A 128 -10.58 -15.52 15.42
N GLN A 129 -11.50 -14.55 15.45
CA GLN A 129 -11.61 -13.52 14.40
C GLN A 129 -10.36 -12.64 14.34
N ASN A 130 -9.90 -12.15 15.48
CA ASN A 130 -8.68 -11.33 15.59
C ASN A 130 -7.44 -12.12 15.10
N GLU A 131 -7.35 -13.43 15.37
CA GLU A 131 -6.27 -14.27 14.84
C GLU A 131 -6.37 -14.48 13.31
N ALA A 132 -7.58 -14.58 12.77
CA ALA A 132 -7.78 -14.66 11.32
C ALA A 132 -7.37 -13.36 10.63
N GLU A 133 -7.74 -12.21 11.19
CA GLU A 133 -7.31 -10.89 10.72
C GLU A 133 -5.78 -10.75 10.76
N LEU A 134 -5.14 -11.22 11.84
CA LEU A 134 -3.68 -11.22 11.94
C LEU A 134 -3.02 -12.00 10.80
N LYS A 135 -3.58 -13.15 10.42
CA LYS A 135 -3.07 -13.94 9.28
C LYS A 135 -3.19 -13.17 7.96
N THR A 136 -4.30 -12.45 7.76
CA THR A 136 -4.48 -11.57 6.60
C THR A 136 -3.47 -10.44 6.59
N LEU A 137 -3.24 -9.76 7.72
CA LEU A 137 -2.24 -8.69 7.83
C LEU A 137 -0.82 -9.22 7.55
N GLN A 138 -0.46 -10.39 8.07
CA GLN A 138 0.81 -11.05 7.79
C GLN A 138 0.99 -11.36 6.30
N GLN A 139 -0.08 -11.78 5.62
CA GLN A 139 -0.04 -12.02 4.18
C GLN A 139 0.14 -10.72 3.39
N SER A 140 -0.60 -9.66 3.73
CA SER A 140 -0.46 -8.34 3.12
C SER A 140 0.97 -7.80 3.28
N TYR A 141 1.55 -7.92 4.47
CA TYR A 141 2.94 -7.51 4.71
C TYR A 141 3.95 -8.31 3.86
N ARG A 142 3.76 -9.62 3.71
CA ARG A 142 4.61 -10.45 2.83
C ARG A 142 4.50 -10.01 1.38
N ASN A 143 3.30 -9.70 0.91
CA ASN A 143 3.07 -9.23 -0.46
C ASN A 143 3.77 -7.91 -0.71
N LEU A 144 3.69 -6.96 0.24
CA LEU A 144 4.38 -5.68 0.17
C LEU A 144 5.91 -5.88 0.10
N LYS A 145 6.46 -6.79 0.92
CA LYS A 145 7.91 -7.11 0.90
C LYS A 145 8.36 -7.72 -0.44
N ASN A 146 7.51 -8.54 -1.05
CA ASN A 146 7.82 -9.23 -2.31
C ASN A 146 7.61 -8.35 -3.57
N HIS A 147 6.98 -7.17 -3.42
CA HIS A 147 6.80 -6.18 -4.50
C HIS A 147 7.85 -5.06 -4.47
N LYS A 148 8.97 -5.26 -3.77
CA LYS A 148 10.11 -4.34 -3.87
C LYS A 148 10.69 -4.42 -5.30
N PRO A 149 10.73 -3.32 -6.07
CA PRO A 149 11.30 -3.31 -7.42
C PRO A 149 12.79 -3.65 -7.43
#